data_AF-A0A821NVM8-F1
#
_entry.id   AF-A0A821NVM8-F1
#
_cell.length_a   1.000
_cell.length_b   1.000
_cell.length_c   1.000
_cell.angle_alpha   90.00
_cell.angle_beta   90.00
_cell.angle_gamma   90.00
#
_symmetry.space_group_name_H-M   'P 1'
#
loop_
_entity.id
_entity.type
_entity.pdbx_description
1 polymer ?
#
loop_
_entity_poly.entity_id
_entity_poly.type
_entity_poly.pdbx_seq_one_letter_code
_entity_poly.pdbx_strand_id
1 'polypeptide(L)'
;TNGRFVFVPPNSSIDVYVGEQLQRALQPCITNIHVNWNLDVNVQIQTAPKQLPPVYLNDCLIVYALTNDTTIPFDHSSSVELQIEPNHRFLAVAKVNQIPSIADNKTIARLAAKALILELQHAKLPSSTANKRKTGSTQARFQNMVVSDEEKMEVICDEQTTKQQIIELSLKYNILSPHTAFI
;
A
#
# COMPACT_ATOMS: atom_id res chain seq x y z
N THR A 1 4.14 5.37 5.91
CA THR A 1 4.51 4.86 7.26
C THR A 1 3.91 3.48 7.43
N ASN A 2 4.74 2.44 7.61
CA ASN A 2 4.34 1.03 7.75
C ASN A 2 3.72 0.71 9.13
N GLY A 3 2.80 1.54 9.60
CA GLY A 3 2.17 1.41 10.92
C GLY A 3 0.72 0.95 10.81
N ARG A 4 0.25 0.24 11.83
CA ARG A 4 -1.16 -0.07 12.05
C ARG A 4 -1.74 0.93 13.04
N PHE A 5 -3.01 1.26 12.90
CA PHE A 5 -3.76 2.03 13.89
C PHE A 5 -4.97 1.21 14.36
N VAL A 6 -5.44 1.50 15.57
CA VAL A 6 -6.66 0.95 16.14
C VAL A 6 -7.47 2.09 16.72
N PHE A 7 -8.77 2.09 16.44
CA PHE A 7 -9.70 3.02 17.06
C PHE A 7 -9.97 2.59 18.51
N VAL A 8 -9.83 3.52 19.45
CA VAL A 8 -10.12 3.32 20.87
C VAL A 8 -11.49 3.94 21.15
N PRO A 9 -12.54 3.14 21.43
CA PRO A 9 -13.87 3.66 21.69
C PRO A 9 -13.91 4.57 22.93
N PRO A 10 -14.84 5.54 22.98
CA PRO A 10 -15.05 6.33 24.19
C PRO A 10 -15.41 5.42 25.37
N ASN A 11 -14.96 5.77 26.57
CA ASN A 11 -15.14 5.01 27.82
C ASN A 11 -14.47 3.62 27.85
N SER A 12 -13.52 3.36 26.95
CA SER A 12 -12.70 2.14 27.00
C SER A 12 -11.36 2.38 27.70
N SER A 13 -10.76 1.31 28.24
CA SER A 13 -9.46 1.37 28.91
C SER A 13 -8.33 1.48 27.88
N ILE A 14 -7.77 2.67 27.76
CA ILE A 14 -6.67 2.98 26.82
C ILE A 14 -5.48 2.04 27.02
N ASP A 15 -5.13 1.72 28.26
CA ASP A 15 -3.96 0.91 28.61
C ASP A 15 -3.99 -0.48 27.96
N VAL A 16 -5.18 -1.06 27.80
CA VAL A 16 -5.37 -2.36 27.15
C VAL A 16 -4.98 -2.28 25.67
N TYR A 17 -5.52 -1.28 24.96
CA TYR A 17 -5.23 -1.08 23.54
C TYR A 17 -3.75 -0.74 23.31
N VAL A 18 -3.15 0.07 24.19
CA VAL A 18 -1.72 0.40 24.11
C VAL A 18 -0.87 -0.85 24.35
N GLY A 19 -1.20 -1.64 25.37
CA GLY A 19 -0.52 -2.89 25.69
C GLY A 19 -0.56 -3.89 24.52
N GLU A 20 -1.73 -4.08 23.91
CA GLU A 20 -1.90 -4.96 22.74
C GLU A 20 -1.10 -4.47 21.52
N GLN A 21 -1.14 -3.17 21.22
CA GLN A 21 -0.36 -2.62 20.11
C GLN A 21 1.15 -2.77 20.35
N LEU A 22 1.61 -2.54 21.59
CA LEU A 22 3.01 -2.69 21.94
C LEU A 22 3.45 -4.16 21.89
N GLN A 23 2.67 -5.07 22.45
CA GLN A 23 2.96 -6.51 22.43
C GLN A 23 3.17 -7.01 21.00
N ARG A 24 2.32 -6.59 20.06
CA ARG A 24 2.48 -6.93 18.66
C ARG A 24 3.70 -6.26 18.03
N ALA A 25 3.89 -4.97 18.26
CA ALA A 25 5.01 -4.20 17.69
C ALA A 25 6.39 -4.75 18.10
N LEU A 26 6.48 -5.43 19.25
CA LEU A 26 7.72 -6.03 19.77
C LEU A 26 8.05 -7.40 19.16
N GLN A 27 7.18 -7.99 18.33
CA GLN A 27 7.38 -9.34 17.79
C GLN A 27 7.46 -9.40 16.24
N PRO A 28 8.25 -8.55 15.56
CA PRO A 28 8.48 -8.73 14.13
C PRO A 28 9.33 -9.99 13.92
N CYS A 29 8.84 -10.89 13.07
CA CYS A 29 9.56 -12.11 12.68
C CYS A 29 10.47 -11.87 11.48
N ILE A 30 10.01 -11.05 10.52
CA ILE A 30 10.76 -10.71 9.30
C ILE A 30 10.60 -9.21 9.04
N THR A 31 11.72 -8.52 8.85
CA THR A 31 11.78 -7.08 8.56
C THR A 31 12.46 -6.83 7.22
N ASN A 32 12.29 -5.61 6.67
CA ASN A 32 12.92 -5.15 5.43
C ASN A 32 12.70 -6.11 4.25
N ILE A 33 11.44 -6.53 4.09
CA ILE A 33 11.04 -7.49 3.08
C ILE A 33 10.88 -6.77 1.75
N HIS A 34 11.39 -7.39 0.69
CA HIS A 34 11.19 -7.00 -0.69
C HIS A 34 10.59 -8.17 -1.47
N VAL A 35 9.63 -7.89 -2.35
CA VAL A 35 9.04 -8.87 -3.26
C VAL A 35 9.50 -8.55 -4.67
N ASN A 36 10.12 -9.53 -5.33
CA ASN A 36 10.51 -9.44 -6.73
C ASN A 36 9.58 -10.31 -7.57
N TRP A 37 8.96 -9.70 -8.58
CA TRP A 37 8.06 -10.37 -9.50
C TRP A 37 8.83 -10.75 -10.76
N ASN A 38 9.17 -12.02 -10.90
CA ASN A 38 9.81 -12.54 -12.10
C ASN A 38 8.71 -12.90 -13.11
N LEU A 39 8.19 -11.88 -13.77
CA LEU A 39 7.37 -11.99 -14.98
C LEU A 39 8.24 -11.62 -16.20
N ASP A 40 7.68 -11.71 -17.42
CA ASP A 40 8.39 -11.31 -18.64
C ASP A 40 8.99 -9.89 -18.59
N VAL A 41 10.06 -9.66 -19.34
CA VAL A 41 10.98 -8.51 -19.20
C VAL A 41 10.34 -7.14 -19.45
N ASN A 42 9.17 -7.08 -20.08
CA ASN A 42 8.53 -5.82 -20.51
C ASN A 42 7.25 -5.46 -19.74
N VAL A 43 6.96 -6.12 -18.61
CA VAL A 43 5.71 -5.91 -17.88
C VAL A 43 5.82 -4.78 -16.87
N GLN A 44 4.95 -3.77 -16.99
CA GLN A 44 4.74 -2.80 -15.93
C GLN A 44 3.78 -3.36 -14.88
N ILE A 45 4.32 -3.71 -13.72
CA ILE A 45 3.57 -4.26 -12.59
C ILE A 45 3.37 -3.19 -11.53
N GLN A 46 2.13 -2.93 -11.16
CA GLN A 46 1.79 -2.14 -9.99
C GLN A 46 1.59 -3.06 -8.79
N THR A 47 2.38 -2.86 -7.74
CA THR A 47 2.30 -3.66 -6.51
C THR A 47 1.60 -2.89 -5.41
N ALA A 48 0.72 -3.57 -4.65
CA ALA A 48 0.15 -3.09 -3.40
C ALA A 48 0.36 -4.11 -2.27
N PRO A 49 0.94 -3.71 -1.12
CA PRO A 49 1.46 -2.37 -0.83
C PRO A 49 2.80 -2.10 -1.53
N LYS A 50 3.08 -0.83 -1.89
CA LYS A 50 4.37 -0.38 -2.45
C LYS A 50 5.50 -0.52 -1.45
N GLN A 51 5.23 -0.21 -0.19
CA GLN A 51 6.18 -0.41 0.91
C GLN A 51 5.68 -1.54 1.82
N LEU A 52 6.43 -2.64 1.87
CA LEU A 52 6.02 -3.81 2.64
C LEU A 52 6.24 -3.58 4.14
N PRO A 53 5.22 -3.82 4.99
CA PRO A 53 5.40 -3.78 6.43
C PRO A 53 6.18 -5.01 6.92
N PRO A 54 6.76 -4.96 8.13
CA PRO A 54 7.27 -6.14 8.79
C PRO A 54 6.18 -7.23 8.93
N VAL A 55 6.60 -8.49 8.84
CA VAL A 55 5.74 -9.63 9.12
C VAL A 55 5.91 -10.01 10.59
N TYR A 56 4.81 -9.96 11.34
CA TYR A 56 4.78 -10.34 12.75
C TYR A 56 4.37 -11.80 12.91
N LEU A 57 4.62 -12.35 14.10
CA LEU A 57 4.19 -13.69 14.44
C LEU A 57 2.66 -13.82 14.32
N ASN A 58 2.19 -14.90 13.69
CA ASN A 58 0.77 -15.16 13.44
C ASN A 58 0.04 -14.15 12.53
N ASP A 59 0.77 -13.25 11.85
CA ASP A 59 0.21 -12.36 10.84
C ASP A 59 0.37 -12.93 9.42
N CYS A 60 -0.57 -12.57 8.55
CA CYS A 60 -0.50 -12.85 7.11
C CYS A 60 -0.27 -11.56 6.34
N LEU A 61 0.79 -11.53 5.53
CA LEU A 61 1.05 -10.44 4.59
C LEU A 61 0.55 -10.85 3.20
N ILE A 62 -0.40 -10.07 2.68
CA ILE A 62 -0.94 -10.25 1.33
C ILE A 62 -0.39 -9.14 0.45
N VAL A 63 0.23 -9.52 -0.66
CA VAL A 63 0.78 -8.61 -1.66
C VAL A 63 0.10 -8.89 -2.98
N TYR A 64 -0.40 -7.83 -3.61
CA TYR A 64 -1.05 -7.89 -4.90
C TYR A 64 -0.16 -7.28 -5.97
N ALA A 65 -0.12 -7.91 -7.14
CA ALA A 65 0.43 -7.37 -8.37
C ALA A 65 -0.70 -7.18 -9.39
N LEU A 66 -0.75 -6.01 -10.00
CA LEU A 66 -1.68 -5.68 -11.07
C LEU A 66 -0.91 -5.27 -12.31
N THR A 67 -1.21 -5.91 -13.44
CA THR A 67 -0.68 -5.53 -14.75
C THR A 67 -1.78 -4.91 -15.60
N ASN A 68 -1.41 -3.94 -16.44
CA ASN A 68 -2.30 -3.40 -17.46
C ASN A 68 -2.28 -4.22 -18.74
N ASP A 69 -1.28 -5.08 -18.90
CA ASP A 69 -1.16 -5.94 -20.07
C ASP A 69 -2.00 -7.21 -19.87
N THR A 70 -2.99 -7.37 -20.75
CA THR A 70 -3.89 -8.54 -20.77
C THR A 70 -3.42 -9.62 -21.75
N THR A 71 -2.39 -9.32 -22.53
CA THR A 71 -1.86 -10.23 -23.56
C THR A 71 -0.89 -11.25 -23.00
N ILE A 72 -0.44 -11.06 -21.76
CA ILE A 72 0.57 -11.91 -21.13
C ILE A 72 -0.14 -13.04 -20.39
N PRO A 73 0.08 -14.30 -20.79
CA PRO A 73 -0.45 -15.42 -20.07
C PRO A 73 0.24 -15.49 -18.70
N PHE A 74 -0.55 -15.44 -17.63
CA PHE A 74 -0.06 -15.86 -16.32
C PHE A 74 0.11 -17.36 -16.37
N ASP A 75 1.35 -17.83 -16.40
CA ASP A 75 1.69 -19.23 -16.65
C ASP A 75 2.59 -19.81 -15.55
N HIS A 76 3.02 -21.06 -15.74
CA HIS A 76 3.90 -21.74 -14.80
C HIS A 76 5.36 -21.23 -14.80
N SER A 77 5.73 -20.38 -15.76
CA SER A 77 7.05 -19.74 -15.79
C SER A 77 7.15 -18.55 -14.84
N SER A 78 6.00 -17.97 -14.49
CA SER A 78 5.89 -16.87 -13.55
C SER A 78 6.32 -17.30 -12.14
N SER A 79 7.17 -16.49 -11.49
CA SER A 79 7.60 -16.74 -10.12
C SER A 79 7.71 -15.46 -9.30
N VAL A 80 7.60 -15.61 -7.99
CA VAL A 80 7.67 -14.52 -7.02
C VAL A 80 8.75 -14.85 -6.01
N GLU A 81 9.71 -13.96 -5.85
CA GLU A 81 10.80 -14.12 -4.89
C GLU A 81 10.61 -13.17 -3.71
N LEU A 82 10.87 -13.70 -2.53
CA LEU A 82 10.92 -12.94 -1.29
C LEU A 82 12.38 -12.75 -0.90
N GLN A 83 12.80 -11.50 -0.72
CA GLN A 83 14.16 -11.12 -0.37
C GLN A 83 14.16 -10.19 0.85
N ILE A 84 15.28 -10.15 1.58
CA ILE A 84 15.51 -9.20 2.68
C ILE A 84 16.58 -8.18 2.26
N GLU A 85 16.27 -6.89 2.44
CA GLU A 85 17.21 -5.79 2.32
C GLU A 85 18.08 -5.60 3.58
N PRO A 86 19.30 -5.06 3.44
CA PRO A 86 19.92 -4.52 2.22
C PRO A 86 20.68 -5.56 1.38
N ASN A 87 20.94 -6.75 1.93
CA ASN A 87 21.84 -7.73 1.30
C ASN A 87 21.16 -8.58 0.21
N HIS A 88 19.91 -8.25 -0.17
CA HIS A 88 19.09 -9.03 -1.10
C HIS A 88 19.09 -10.53 -0.76
N ARG A 89 19.07 -10.83 0.55
CA ARG A 89 19.15 -12.21 1.01
C ARG A 89 17.85 -12.90 0.61
N PHE A 90 17.97 -13.89 -0.26
CA PHE A 90 16.86 -14.72 -0.69
C PHE A 90 16.27 -15.51 0.51
N LEU A 91 14.94 -15.41 0.68
CA LEU A 91 14.19 -16.15 1.69
C LEU A 91 13.42 -17.32 1.09
N ALA A 92 12.67 -17.06 0.02
CA ALA A 92 11.74 -18.03 -0.56
C ALA A 92 11.39 -17.66 -2.00
N VAL A 93 10.97 -18.67 -2.77
CA VAL A 93 10.36 -18.50 -4.09
C VAL A 93 9.02 -19.22 -4.11
N ALA A 94 8.01 -18.54 -4.63
CA ALA A 94 6.72 -19.13 -4.96
C ALA A 94 6.60 -19.25 -6.48
N LYS A 95 6.22 -20.43 -6.95
CA LYS A 95 5.91 -20.67 -8.37
C LYS A 95 4.42 -20.95 -8.54
N VAL A 96 3.91 -20.65 -9.72
CA VAL A 96 2.53 -20.95 -10.06
C VAL A 96 2.40 -22.46 -10.28
N ASN A 97 1.77 -23.16 -9.35
CA ASN A 97 1.54 -24.61 -9.49
C ASN A 97 0.20 -24.92 -10.18
N GLN A 98 -0.81 -24.07 -9.95
CA GLN A 98 -2.15 -24.21 -10.54
C GLN A 98 -2.74 -22.82 -10.75
N ILE A 99 -3.42 -22.63 -11.88
CA ILE A 99 -4.18 -21.42 -12.18
C ILE A 99 -5.65 -21.74 -11.92
N PRO A 100 -6.25 -21.20 -10.85
CA PRO A 100 -7.63 -21.51 -10.52
C PRO A 100 -8.60 -20.92 -11.55
N SER A 101 -9.69 -21.63 -11.85
CA SER A 101 -10.77 -21.14 -12.73
C SER A 101 -11.42 -19.83 -12.24
N ILE A 102 -11.21 -19.46 -10.97
CA ILE A 102 -11.67 -18.17 -10.42
C ILE A 102 -10.94 -16.96 -11.04
N ALA A 103 -9.84 -17.18 -11.76
CA ALA A 103 -9.18 -16.16 -12.56
C ALA A 103 -10.14 -15.54 -13.59
N ASP A 104 -11.09 -16.33 -14.12
CA ASP A 104 -12.01 -15.91 -15.18
C ASP A 104 -13.02 -14.85 -14.71
N ASN A 105 -13.38 -14.86 -13.42
CA ASN A 105 -14.36 -13.91 -12.85
C ASN A 105 -13.72 -12.56 -12.43
N LYS A 106 -12.45 -12.32 -12.77
CA LYS A 106 -11.70 -11.08 -12.46
C LYS A 106 -11.71 -10.71 -10.98
N THR A 107 -12.04 -11.64 -10.07
CA THR A 107 -12.19 -11.37 -8.64
C THR A 107 -10.86 -10.97 -8.01
N ILE A 108 -9.79 -11.67 -8.36
CA ILE A 108 -8.42 -11.36 -7.90
C ILE A 108 -7.99 -9.99 -8.42
N ALA A 109 -8.29 -9.67 -9.68
CA ALA A 109 -8.01 -8.36 -10.26
C ALA A 109 -8.76 -7.23 -9.52
N ARG A 110 -10.02 -7.45 -9.15
CA ARG A 110 -10.79 -6.49 -8.32
C ARG A 110 -10.19 -6.34 -6.91
N LEU A 111 -9.72 -7.42 -6.28
CA LEU A 111 -9.05 -7.34 -4.98
C LEU A 111 -7.74 -6.55 -5.06
N ALA A 112 -6.92 -6.81 -6.08
CA ALA A 112 -5.69 -6.08 -6.34
C ALA A 112 -5.95 -4.59 -6.61
N ALA A 113 -6.93 -4.27 -7.46
CA ALA A 113 -7.34 -2.90 -7.73
C ALA A 113 -7.88 -2.19 -6.48
N LYS A 114 -8.67 -2.89 -5.65
CA LYS A 114 -9.15 -2.34 -4.37
C LYS A 114 -8.00 -2.04 -3.41
N ALA A 115 -7.01 -2.94 -3.32
CA ALA A 115 -5.82 -2.73 -2.49
C ALA A 115 -5.02 -1.51 -2.97
N LEU A 116 -4.84 -1.35 -4.28
CA LEU A 116 -4.19 -0.17 -4.87
C LEU A 116 -4.97 1.12 -4.59
N ILE A 117 -6.29 1.12 -4.77
CA ILE A 117 -7.15 2.28 -4.47
C ILE A 117 -7.02 2.69 -3.00
N LEU A 118 -7.08 1.73 -2.07
CA LEU A 118 -6.91 2.00 -0.64
C LEU A 118 -5.52 2.57 -0.35
N GLU A 119 -4.48 2.02 -0.97
CA GLU A 119 -3.13 2.55 -0.82
C GLU A 119 -3.02 3.98 -1.36
N LEU A 120 -3.59 4.30 -2.53
CA LEU A 120 -3.61 5.67 -3.07
C LEU A 120 -4.37 6.64 -2.18
N GLN A 121 -5.45 6.20 -1.52
CA GLN A 121 -6.20 7.00 -0.56
C GLN A 121 -5.44 7.24 0.76
N HIS A 122 -4.68 6.24 1.20
CA HIS A 122 -3.91 6.29 2.44
C HIS A 122 -2.47 6.75 2.26
N ALA A 123 -2.00 6.86 1.02
CA ALA A 123 -0.75 7.49 0.67
C ALA A 123 -0.85 8.91 1.20
N LYS A 124 -0.10 9.17 2.29
CA LYS A 124 0.07 10.53 2.76
C LYS A 124 0.58 11.32 1.58
N LEU A 125 -0.19 12.33 1.17
CA LEU A 125 0.36 13.49 0.46
C LEU A 125 1.71 13.80 1.09
N PRO A 126 2.78 14.01 0.30
CA PRO A 126 4.05 14.42 0.87
C PRO A 126 3.76 15.63 1.74
N SER A 127 3.79 15.42 3.06
CA SER A 127 3.80 16.53 3.98
C SER A 127 5.10 17.23 3.65
N SER A 128 5.03 18.39 2.98
CA SER A 128 6.12 19.37 2.81
C SER A 128 6.55 19.92 4.19
N THR A 129 6.87 19.01 5.10
CA THR A 129 7.25 19.24 6.48
C THR A 129 8.29 18.22 6.94
N ALA A 130 8.92 17.46 6.04
CA ALA A 130 10.07 16.60 6.39
C ALA A 130 11.25 17.41 6.97
N ASN A 131 11.24 18.74 6.87
CA ASN A 131 12.17 19.64 7.57
C ASN A 131 11.59 20.39 8.78
N LYS A 132 10.37 20.08 9.26
CA LYS A 132 9.89 20.63 10.54
C LYS A 132 10.41 19.78 11.68
N ARG A 133 11.45 20.30 12.35
CA ARG A 133 11.87 19.88 13.70
C ARG A 133 10.64 19.51 14.52
N LYS A 134 10.66 18.32 15.13
CA LYS A 134 9.58 17.82 16.01
C LYS A 134 9.34 18.80 17.17
N THR A 135 8.47 19.77 16.99
CA THR A 135 7.88 20.56 18.07
C THR A 135 6.43 20.13 18.28
N GLY A 136 6.02 20.02 19.54
CA GLY A 136 4.76 19.42 19.97
C GLY A 136 3.51 20.08 19.38
N SER A 137 2.40 19.36 19.45
CA SER A 137 1.11 19.64 18.81
C SER A 137 0.50 21.02 19.11
N THR A 138 0.94 21.71 20.16
CA THR A 138 0.42 23.02 20.55
C THR A 138 1.07 24.20 19.81
N GLN A 139 2.28 24.05 19.26
CA GLN A 139 2.98 25.15 18.57
C GLN A 139 2.67 25.24 17.07
N ALA A 140 2.19 24.15 16.46
CA ALA A 140 1.85 24.13 15.04
C ALA A 140 0.68 25.06 14.67
N ARG A 141 -0.19 25.40 15.63
CA ARG A 141 -1.39 26.22 15.41
C ARG A 141 -1.10 27.70 15.12
N PHE A 142 0.10 28.20 15.45
CA PHE A 142 0.46 29.61 15.32
C PHE A 142 1.44 29.91 14.18
N GLN A 143 1.91 28.89 13.47
CA GLN A 143 2.78 29.07 12.30
C GLN A 143 1.96 28.95 11.01
N ASN A 144 1.24 30.03 10.65
CA ASN A 144 0.86 30.25 9.26
C ASN A 144 2.16 30.49 8.46
N MET A 145 2.78 29.39 8.01
CA MET A 145 3.91 29.46 7.10
C MET A 145 3.40 29.77 5.70
N VAL A 146 3.96 30.82 5.11
CA VAL A 146 3.88 31.12 3.68
C VAL A 146 4.44 29.91 2.92
N VAL A 147 3.54 29.12 2.34
CA VAL A 147 3.91 28.08 1.38
C VAL A 147 4.18 28.79 0.05
N SER A 148 5.35 28.55 -0.53
CA SER A 148 5.74 29.02 -1.86
C SER A 148 4.75 28.52 -2.92
N ASP A 149 4.43 29.33 -3.93
CA ASP A 149 3.40 28.99 -4.91
C ASP A 149 3.79 27.80 -5.81
N GLU A 150 5.09 27.52 -5.93
CA GLU A 150 5.63 26.34 -6.62
C GLU A 150 5.32 25.03 -5.86
N GLU A 151 5.54 25.00 -4.54
CA GLU A 151 5.20 23.84 -3.70
C GLU A 151 3.70 23.60 -3.62
N LYS A 152 2.88 24.67 -3.62
CA LYS A 152 1.42 24.52 -3.72
C LYS A 152 1.02 23.90 -5.05
N MET A 153 1.62 24.33 -6.15
CA MET A 153 1.27 23.83 -7.49
C MET A 153 1.66 22.36 -7.66
N GLU A 154 2.83 21.93 -7.17
CA GLU A 154 3.29 20.54 -7.23
C GLU A 154 2.38 19.60 -6.40
N VAL A 155 1.99 20.01 -5.19
CA VAL A 155 1.07 19.24 -4.33
C VAL A 155 -0.33 19.15 -4.96
N ILE A 156 -0.83 20.22 -5.59
CA ILE A 156 -2.13 20.21 -6.27
C ILE A 156 -2.11 19.27 -7.48
N CYS A 157 -1.02 19.27 -8.25
CA CYS A 157 -0.83 18.36 -9.38
C CYS A 157 -0.80 16.89 -8.93
N ASP A 158 -0.07 16.57 -7.85
CA ASP A 158 0.03 15.19 -7.34
C ASP A 158 -1.30 14.68 -6.75
N GLU A 159 -2.10 15.57 -6.13
CA GLU A 159 -3.47 15.24 -5.74
C GLU A 159 -4.36 14.94 -6.94
N GLN A 160 -4.27 15.74 -8.00
CA GLN A 160 -5.10 15.59 -9.19
C GLN A 160 -4.76 14.30 -9.94
N THR A 161 -3.48 13.96 -10.10
CA THR A 161 -3.04 12.70 -10.71
C THR A 161 -3.49 11.50 -9.90
N THR A 162 -3.36 11.55 -8.56
CA THR A 162 -3.82 10.47 -7.66
C THR A 162 -5.34 10.28 -7.76
N LYS A 163 -6.12 11.38 -7.76
CA LYS A 163 -7.58 11.34 -7.94
C LYS A 163 -7.97 10.72 -9.28
N GLN A 164 -7.30 11.11 -10.37
CA GLN A 164 -7.53 10.56 -11.70
C GLN A 164 -7.24 9.05 -11.75
N GLN A 165 -6.12 8.60 -11.16
CA GLN A 165 -5.78 7.18 -11.07
C GLN A 165 -6.82 6.37 -10.27
N ILE A 166 -7.32 6.91 -9.15
CA ILE A 166 -8.38 6.27 -8.36
C ILE A 166 -9.65 6.13 -9.21
N ILE A 167 -10.05 7.18 -9.93
CA ILE A 167 -11.24 7.15 -10.80
C ILE A 167 -11.08 6.10 -11.90
N GLU A 168 -9.93 6.09 -12.58
CA GLU A 168 -9.64 5.14 -13.65
C GLU A 168 -9.73 3.68 -13.17
N LEU A 169 -9.07 3.35 -12.04
CA LEU A 169 -9.13 2.02 -11.45
C LEU A 169 -10.55 1.66 -11.00
N SER A 170 -11.28 2.62 -10.42
CA SER A 170 -12.65 2.41 -9.93
C SER A 170 -13.62 2.07 -11.07
N LEU A 171 -13.53 2.81 -12.18
CA LEU A 171 -14.35 2.57 -13.38
C LEU A 171 -13.93 1.27 -14.09
N LYS A 172 -12.63 1.01 -14.24
CA LYS A 172 -12.11 -0.20 -14.91
C LYS A 172 -12.55 -1.49 -14.22
N TYR A 173 -12.61 -1.49 -12.88
CA TYR A 173 -12.89 -2.69 -12.09
C TYR A 173 -14.28 -2.70 -11.44
N ASN A 174 -15.11 -1.68 -11.68
CA ASN A 174 -16.43 -1.49 -11.06
C ASN A 174 -16.36 -1.51 -9.53
N ILE A 175 -15.45 -0.72 -8.96
CA ILE A 175 -15.22 -0.61 -7.51
C ILE A 175 -15.69 0.76 -7.06
N LEU A 176 -16.54 0.81 -6.03
CA LEU A 176 -16.95 2.07 -5.42
C LEU A 176 -15.76 2.72 -4.72
N SER A 177 -15.54 4.00 -4.99
CA SER A 177 -14.54 4.83 -4.33
C SER A 177 -15.15 6.18 -3.93
N PRO A 178 -14.50 6.97 -3.06
CA PRO A 178 -14.99 8.31 -2.67
C PRO A 178 -15.21 9.27 -3.85
N HIS A 179 -14.68 8.95 -5.04
CA HIS A 179 -14.76 9.78 -6.24
C HIS A 179 -15.65 9.18 -7.34
N THR A 180 -16.26 8.02 -7.12
CA THR A 180 -17.10 7.34 -8.12
C THR A 180 -18.39 6.80 -7.49
N ALA A 181 -19.50 6.94 -8.21
CA ALA A 181 -20.78 6.36 -7.86
C ALA A 181 -21.34 5.63 -9.10
N PHE A 182 -22.00 4.49 -8.88
CA PHE A 182 -22.71 3.76 -9.93
C PHE A 182 -24.20 4.04 -9.76
N ILE A 183 -24.84 4.54 -10.83
CA ILE A 183 -26.29 4.81 -10.92
C ILE A 183 -26.92 3.69 -11.73
#